data_AF-A0A3Q0GQW9-F1
#
_entry.id   AF-A0A3Q0GQW9-F1
#
_cell.length_a   1.000
_cell.length_b   1.000
_cell.length_c   1.000
_cell.angle_alpha   90.00
_cell.angle_beta   90.00
_cell.angle_gamma   90.00
#
_symmetry.space_group_name_H-M   'P 1'
#
loop_
_entity.id
_entity.type
_entity.pdbx_description
1 polymer ?
#
loop_
_entity_poly.entity_id
_entity_poly.type
_entity_poly.pdbx_seq_one_letter_code
_entity_poly.pdbx_strand_id
1 'polypeptide(L)'
;MRRHCTSTGERSAAVIMQRPCGAGATGNAKKPVLLNDTETTTAFISAAEVAVVGFFQEPEKPEVLEFHSLVGKIRDVPFGLSTSPEVLSHYNITINTISIFRRVDENRQDLEITDGKEMDATKFSRFIQINELRMVTEYNPVTAIGLFNSTVQIHLLLFTDKTSKEHTERMHKYQEAAELFRGKILFVLVDSNVKGNDRVMSFFKLKKSQLPALAIFHTPDEEQDVLPLGDVSVEHVQDFCNAFLQRKTKKEDPGLEEDAVKVEL
;
A
#
# COMPACT_ATOMS: atom_id res chain seq x y z
N MET A 1 16.92 -59.46 -24.56
CA MET A 1 17.16 -59.03 -23.17
C MET A 1 16.26 -57.85 -22.85
N ARG A 2 15.09 -58.12 -22.26
CA ARG A 2 14.18 -57.10 -21.71
C ARG A 2 14.70 -56.73 -20.32
N ARG A 3 14.95 -55.45 -20.04
CA ARG A 3 15.16 -54.97 -18.67
C ARG A 3 13.93 -54.17 -18.25
N HIS A 4 13.19 -54.74 -17.31
CA HIS A 4 12.26 -54.03 -16.46
C HIS A 4 13.07 -53.13 -15.52
N CYS A 5 12.73 -51.84 -15.49
CA CYS A 5 13.00 -50.99 -14.34
C CYS A 5 11.64 -50.59 -13.76
N THR A 6 11.30 -51.19 -12.63
CA THR A 6 10.26 -50.74 -11.71
C THR A 6 10.84 -49.61 -10.88
N SER A 7 10.20 -48.43 -10.91
CA SER A 7 10.46 -47.34 -9.98
C SER A 7 9.12 -46.86 -9.42
N THR A 8 8.87 -47.35 -8.21
CA THR A 8 8.13 -46.75 -7.10
C THR A 8 7.55 -45.36 -7.32
N GLY A 9 6.24 -45.26 -7.09
CA GLY A 9 5.51 -44.01 -7.03
C GLY A 9 5.74 -43.29 -5.70
N GLU A 10 6.01 -41.99 -5.83
CA GLU A 10 5.79 -41.01 -4.78
C GLU A 10 4.90 -39.93 -5.39
N ARG A 11 3.68 -39.81 -4.87
CA ARG A 11 2.75 -38.72 -5.21
C ARG A 11 3.21 -37.49 -4.42
N SER A 12 3.86 -36.55 -5.10
CA SER A 12 4.02 -35.18 -4.62
C SER A 12 3.26 -34.25 -5.55
N ALA A 13 2.18 -33.66 -5.04
CA ALA A 13 1.33 -32.74 -5.78
C ALA A 13 2.00 -31.36 -5.85
N ALA A 14 2.85 -31.16 -6.84
CA ALA A 14 3.29 -29.84 -7.25
C ALA A 14 2.25 -29.25 -8.21
N VAL A 15 1.51 -28.23 -7.77
CA VAL A 15 0.68 -27.41 -8.65
C VAL A 15 1.62 -26.60 -9.55
N ILE A 16 1.76 -27.04 -10.79
CA ILE A 16 2.59 -26.40 -11.81
C ILE A 16 1.90 -25.10 -12.24
N MET A 17 2.45 -23.95 -11.84
CA MET A 17 2.20 -22.66 -12.50
C MET A 17 2.79 -22.74 -13.92
N GLN A 18 1.97 -23.09 -14.90
CA GLN A 18 2.32 -22.96 -16.31
C GLN A 18 2.28 -21.49 -16.73
N ARG A 19 3.44 -20.93 -17.10
CA ARG A 19 3.55 -19.73 -17.92
C ARG A 19 3.23 -20.09 -19.38
N PRO A 20 2.35 -19.36 -20.09
CA PRO A 20 2.24 -19.49 -21.54
C PRO A 20 3.11 -18.43 -22.25
N CYS A 21 4.00 -18.90 -23.12
CA CYS A 21 4.67 -18.07 -24.13
C CYS A 21 3.91 -18.15 -25.46
N GLY A 22 3.48 -16.98 -25.95
CA GLY A 22 3.47 -16.53 -27.36
C GLY A 22 2.64 -17.30 -28.41
N ALA A 23 1.52 -16.71 -28.85
CA ALA A 23 1.37 -16.03 -30.15
C ALA A 23 -0.10 -16.04 -30.64
N GLY A 24 -0.67 -14.85 -30.85
CA GLY A 24 -1.82 -14.58 -31.72
C GLY A 24 -3.21 -14.98 -31.22
N ALA A 25 -3.86 -14.15 -30.40
CA ALA A 25 -5.32 -14.11 -30.26
C ALA A 25 -5.76 -12.80 -29.60
N THR A 26 -6.90 -12.27 -30.04
CA THR A 26 -7.68 -11.16 -29.47
C THR A 26 -7.46 -10.94 -27.98
N GLY A 27 -7.13 -9.71 -27.59
CA GLY A 27 -6.80 -9.31 -26.21
C GLY A 27 -7.81 -9.87 -25.20
N ASN A 28 -7.38 -10.85 -24.42
CA ASN A 28 -8.19 -11.43 -23.37
C ASN A 28 -8.25 -10.40 -22.24
N ALA A 29 -9.31 -9.59 -22.20
CA ALA A 29 -9.52 -8.60 -21.16
C ALA A 29 -9.47 -9.30 -19.80
N LYS A 30 -8.58 -8.84 -18.91
CA LYS A 30 -8.46 -9.40 -17.56
C LYS A 30 -9.80 -9.17 -16.86
N LYS A 31 -10.38 -10.21 -16.25
CA LYS A 31 -11.66 -10.13 -15.53
C LYS A 31 -11.42 -10.10 -14.03
N PRO A 32 -12.31 -9.47 -13.24
CA PRO A 32 -12.22 -9.54 -11.80
C PRO A 32 -12.51 -10.97 -11.33
N VAL A 33 -11.96 -11.34 -10.18
CA VAL A 33 -12.26 -12.61 -9.51
C VAL A 33 -13.68 -12.52 -8.93
N LEU A 34 -14.53 -13.51 -9.21
CA LEU A 34 -15.87 -13.55 -8.62
C LEU A 34 -15.78 -14.07 -7.19
N LEU A 35 -16.36 -13.33 -6.26
CA LEU A 35 -16.29 -13.57 -4.82
C LEU A 35 -17.71 -13.86 -4.31
N ASN A 36 -18.03 -15.14 -4.09
CA ASN A 36 -19.39 -15.59 -3.82
C ASN A 36 -19.72 -15.73 -2.33
N ASP A 37 -18.70 -15.81 -1.48
CA ASP A 37 -18.81 -16.05 -0.04
C ASP A 37 -17.78 -15.21 0.73
N THR A 38 -17.98 -15.09 2.04
CA THR A 38 -17.14 -14.21 2.87
C THR A 38 -15.72 -14.74 3.02
N GLU A 39 -15.52 -16.05 3.08
CA GLU A 39 -14.21 -16.66 3.28
C GLU A 39 -13.28 -16.39 2.08
N THR A 40 -13.78 -16.64 0.87
CA THR A 40 -13.04 -16.36 -0.36
C THR A 40 -12.79 -14.87 -0.54
N THR A 41 -13.73 -14.01 -0.14
CA THR A 41 -13.56 -12.56 -0.18
C THR A 41 -12.45 -12.09 0.76
N THR A 42 -12.46 -12.56 2.02
CA THR A 42 -11.43 -12.21 3.00
C THR A 42 -10.06 -12.73 2.58
N ALA A 43 -9.96 -13.98 2.12
CA ALA A 43 -8.72 -14.54 1.62
C ALA A 43 -8.17 -13.76 0.42
N PHE A 44 -9.05 -13.33 -0.50
CA PHE A 44 -8.68 -12.50 -1.64
C PHE A 44 -8.10 -11.15 -1.20
N ILE A 45 -8.75 -10.47 -0.24
CA ILE A 45 -8.30 -9.18 0.29
C ILE A 45 -6.93 -9.32 0.99
N SER A 46 -6.77 -10.35 1.83
CA SER A 46 -5.54 -10.56 2.61
C SER A 46 -4.34 -11.06 1.78
N ALA A 47 -4.57 -11.55 0.55
CA ALA A 47 -3.52 -12.07 -0.31
C ALA A 47 -2.62 -10.98 -0.93
N ALA A 48 -2.99 -9.70 -0.82
CA ALA A 48 -2.24 -8.58 -1.37
C ALA A 48 -2.13 -7.41 -0.37
N GLU A 49 -1.16 -6.51 -0.58
CA GLU A 49 -1.07 -5.27 0.20
C GLU A 49 -2.24 -4.32 -0.08
N VAL A 50 -2.71 -4.34 -1.33
CA VAL A 50 -3.85 -3.56 -1.79
C VAL A 50 -4.73 -4.48 -2.61
N ALA A 51 -6.03 -4.49 -2.33
CA ALA A 51 -7.03 -5.21 -3.11
C ALA A 51 -8.23 -4.31 -3.36
N VAL A 52 -8.82 -4.41 -4.56
CA VAL A 52 -10.04 -3.66 -4.91
C VAL A 52 -11.18 -4.65 -5.09
N VAL A 53 -12.32 -4.36 -4.47
CA VAL A 53 -13.54 -5.16 -4.64
C VAL A 53 -14.68 -4.25 -5.08
N GLY A 54 -15.31 -4.60 -6.20
CA GLY A 54 -16.58 -4.01 -6.62
C GLY A 54 -17.74 -4.79 -5.99
N PHE A 55 -18.48 -4.13 -5.11
CA PHE A 55 -19.67 -4.68 -4.47
C PHE A 55 -20.91 -4.11 -5.15
N PHE A 56 -21.67 -4.96 -5.82
CA PHE A 56 -22.83 -4.53 -6.62
C PHE A 56 -24.08 -5.32 -6.24
N GLN A 57 -25.23 -4.66 -6.20
CA GLN A 57 -26.52 -5.29 -5.94
C GLN A 57 -26.98 -6.15 -7.13
N GLU A 58 -26.63 -5.74 -8.35
CA GLU A 58 -27.00 -6.43 -9.59
C GLU A 58 -25.81 -6.50 -10.56
N PRO A 59 -25.62 -7.60 -11.29
CA PRO A 59 -24.44 -7.81 -12.14
C PRO A 59 -24.47 -7.04 -13.47
N GLU A 60 -25.62 -6.57 -13.93
CA GLU A 60 -25.82 -5.99 -15.26
C GLU A 60 -26.26 -4.51 -15.18
N LYS A 61 -25.44 -3.69 -14.52
CA LYS A 61 -25.63 -2.22 -14.46
C LYS A 61 -24.49 -1.49 -15.17
N PRO A 62 -24.71 -0.25 -15.67
CA PRO A 62 -23.67 0.52 -16.35
C PRO A 62 -22.36 0.64 -15.55
N GLU A 63 -22.44 0.88 -14.25
CA GLU A 63 -21.30 1.00 -13.35
C GLU A 63 -20.48 -0.30 -13.21
N VAL A 64 -21.12 -1.47 -13.37
CA VAL A 64 -20.43 -2.76 -13.36
C VAL A 64 -19.59 -2.90 -14.63
N LEU A 65 -20.10 -2.45 -15.77
CA LEU A 65 -19.36 -2.43 -17.04
C LEU A 65 -18.16 -1.47 -16.96
N GLU A 66 -18.37 -0.28 -16.38
CA GLU A 66 -17.29 0.69 -16.14
C GLU A 66 -16.20 0.10 -15.23
N PHE A 67 -16.59 -0.60 -14.15
CA PHE A 67 -15.67 -1.30 -13.26
C PHE A 67 -14.89 -2.41 -14.00
N HIS A 68 -15.56 -3.25 -14.79
CA HIS A 68 -14.91 -4.25 -15.63
C HIS A 68 -13.87 -3.62 -16.56
N SER A 69 -14.16 -2.44 -17.10
CA SER A 69 -13.24 -1.75 -18.02
C SER A 69 -11.92 -1.34 -17.34
N LEU A 70 -11.85 -1.26 -16.02
CA LEU A 70 -10.62 -0.95 -15.27
C LEU A 70 -9.72 -2.16 -15.09
N VAL A 71 -10.30 -3.35 -15.10
CA VAL A 71 -9.58 -4.57 -14.75
C VAL A 71 -8.50 -4.82 -15.79
N GLY A 72 -7.25 -4.86 -15.32
CA GLY A 72 -6.07 -4.98 -16.17
C GLY A 72 -5.52 -3.66 -16.72
N LYS A 73 -6.23 -2.53 -16.61
CA LYS A 73 -5.65 -1.19 -16.86
C LYS A 73 -4.78 -0.72 -15.70
N ILE A 74 -5.21 -1.01 -14.47
CA ILE A 74 -4.42 -0.78 -13.26
C ILE A 74 -3.58 -2.02 -13.02
N ARG A 75 -2.26 -1.87 -13.16
CA ARG A 75 -1.30 -2.96 -13.00
C ARG A 75 -1.12 -3.27 -11.51
N ASP A 76 -0.78 -4.52 -11.21
CA ASP A 76 -0.32 -4.94 -9.89
C ASP A 76 -1.31 -4.66 -8.73
N VAL A 77 -2.60 -4.52 -9.05
CA VAL A 77 -3.73 -4.49 -8.13
C VAL A 77 -4.71 -5.60 -8.52
N PRO A 78 -5.03 -6.54 -7.61
CA PRO A 78 -6.06 -7.55 -7.84
C PRO A 78 -7.45 -6.92 -7.72
N PHE A 79 -8.35 -7.33 -8.62
CA PHE A 79 -9.75 -6.89 -8.63
C PHE A 79 -10.68 -8.07 -8.36
N GLY A 80 -11.55 -7.89 -7.37
CA GLY A 80 -12.64 -8.78 -7.04
C GLY A 80 -13.99 -8.15 -7.39
N LEU A 81 -15.00 -8.99 -7.58
CA LEU A 81 -16.38 -8.55 -7.76
C LEU A 81 -17.29 -9.48 -6.97
N SER A 82 -18.21 -8.89 -6.21
CA SER A 82 -19.24 -9.64 -5.52
C SER A 82 -20.63 -9.02 -5.71
N THR A 83 -21.60 -9.89 -5.97
CA THR A 83 -23.03 -9.59 -5.90
C THR A 83 -23.75 -10.48 -4.88
N SER A 84 -23.00 -11.19 -4.04
CA SER A 84 -23.55 -12.13 -3.06
C SER A 84 -24.16 -11.34 -1.89
N PRO A 85 -25.46 -11.51 -1.57
CA PRO A 85 -26.08 -10.80 -0.44
C PRO A 85 -25.36 -11.03 0.89
N GLU A 86 -24.79 -12.22 1.09
CA GLU A 86 -24.00 -12.57 2.27
C GLU A 86 -22.72 -11.72 2.36
N VAL A 87 -21.97 -11.60 1.26
CA VAL A 87 -20.77 -10.78 1.18
C VAL A 87 -21.10 -9.30 1.35
N LEU A 88 -22.15 -8.81 0.66
CA LEU A 88 -22.59 -7.42 0.79
C LEU A 88 -22.94 -7.09 2.25
N SER A 89 -23.68 -7.97 2.93
CA SER A 89 -24.01 -7.78 4.35
C SER A 89 -22.77 -7.81 5.24
N HIS A 90 -21.81 -8.73 5.01
CA HIS A 90 -20.58 -8.82 5.81
C HIS A 90 -19.75 -7.53 5.75
N TYR A 91 -19.70 -6.89 4.59
CA TYR A 91 -18.97 -5.64 4.36
C TYR A 91 -19.86 -4.39 4.52
N ASN A 92 -21.07 -4.50 5.10
CA ASN A 92 -21.99 -3.39 5.32
C ASN A 92 -22.32 -2.59 4.05
N ILE A 93 -22.46 -3.26 2.91
CA ILE A 93 -22.76 -2.64 1.61
C ILE A 93 -24.27 -2.52 1.40
N THR A 94 -24.80 -1.30 1.46
CA THR A 94 -26.22 -1.02 1.19
C THR A 94 -26.49 -0.46 -0.20
N ILE A 95 -25.46 0.07 -0.87
CA ILE A 95 -25.52 0.62 -2.23
C ILE A 95 -24.30 0.17 -3.02
N ASN A 96 -24.36 0.22 -4.35
CA ASN A 96 -23.24 -0.16 -5.21
C ASN A 96 -21.99 0.61 -4.81
N THR A 97 -20.88 -0.09 -4.56
CA THR A 97 -19.70 0.48 -3.93
C THR A 97 -18.44 -0.15 -4.50
N ILE A 98 -17.43 0.67 -4.77
CA ILE A 98 -16.07 0.19 -5.02
C ILE A 98 -15.26 0.43 -3.76
N SER A 99 -14.74 -0.64 -3.19
CA SER A 99 -13.90 -0.59 -2.00
C SER A 99 -12.46 -0.91 -2.34
N ILE A 100 -11.54 -0.17 -1.74
CA ILE A 100 -10.11 -0.48 -1.74
C ILE A 100 -9.68 -0.81 -0.32
N PHE A 101 -9.06 -1.96 -0.16
CA PHE A 101 -8.55 -2.49 1.09
C PHE A 101 -7.04 -2.37 1.11
N ARG A 102 -6.48 -1.94 2.25
CA ARG A 102 -5.07 -1.68 2.41
C ARG A 102 -4.52 -2.37 3.64
N ARG A 103 -3.39 -3.05 3.46
CA ARG A 103 -2.66 -3.69 4.56
C ARG A 103 -1.82 -2.69 5.37
N VAL A 104 -1.32 -1.63 4.73
CA VAL A 104 -0.36 -0.70 5.36
C VAL A 104 -0.94 0.04 6.58
N ASP A 105 -2.23 0.38 6.53
CA ASP A 105 -2.98 1.08 7.57
C ASP A 105 -4.20 0.27 8.06
N GLU A 106 -4.30 -1.00 7.67
CA GLU A 106 -5.42 -1.91 7.98
C GLU A 106 -6.80 -1.28 7.67
N ASN A 107 -6.84 -0.41 6.65
CA ASN A 107 -8.01 0.41 6.36
C ASN A 107 -8.73 -0.01 5.07
N ARG A 108 -10.00 0.36 4.99
CA ARG A 108 -10.86 0.26 3.82
C ARG A 108 -11.36 1.65 3.46
N GLN A 109 -11.25 2.01 2.19
CA GLN A 109 -11.89 3.20 1.66
C GLN A 109 -12.99 2.81 0.67
N ASP A 110 -14.13 3.48 0.75
CA ASP A 110 -15.28 3.24 -0.10
C ASP A 110 -15.55 4.40 -1.05
N LEU A 111 -15.93 4.04 -2.27
CA LEU A 111 -16.56 4.91 -3.25
C LEU A 111 -17.98 4.41 -3.52
N GLU A 112 -18.94 5.03 -2.85
CA GLU A 112 -20.36 4.78 -3.04
C GLU A 112 -20.86 5.37 -4.38
N ILE A 113 -21.62 4.55 -5.11
CA ILE A 113 -22.22 4.87 -6.40
C ILE A 113 -23.70 5.19 -6.14
N THR A 114 -24.00 6.49 -6.08
CA THR A 114 -25.34 7.01 -5.79
C THR A 114 -26.08 7.39 -7.06
N ASP A 115 -27.40 7.21 -7.06
CA ASP A 115 -28.26 7.53 -8.20
C ASP A 115 -28.11 8.99 -8.64
N GLY A 116 -27.97 9.20 -9.95
CA GLY A 116 -27.82 10.53 -10.56
C GLY A 116 -26.39 11.08 -10.58
N LYS A 117 -25.42 10.39 -9.95
CA LYS A 117 -24.01 10.74 -10.06
C LYS A 117 -23.36 9.88 -11.14
N GLU A 118 -23.06 10.46 -12.30
CA GLU A 118 -22.34 9.74 -13.35
C GLU A 118 -21.03 9.16 -12.79
N MET A 119 -20.91 7.85 -12.75
CA MET A 119 -19.69 7.15 -12.36
C MET A 119 -19.11 6.49 -13.60
N ASP A 120 -17.89 6.86 -13.94
CA ASP A 120 -17.17 6.35 -15.10
C ASP A 120 -15.83 5.73 -14.68
N ALA A 121 -15.19 5.01 -15.60
CA ALA A 121 -13.87 4.45 -15.39
C ALA A 121 -12.82 5.49 -14.95
N THR A 122 -12.95 6.76 -15.33
CA THR A 122 -11.99 7.80 -14.95
C THR A 122 -12.09 8.11 -13.45
N LYS A 123 -13.30 8.26 -12.92
CA LYS A 123 -13.56 8.51 -11.50
C LYS A 123 -13.13 7.33 -10.64
N PHE A 124 -13.44 6.12 -11.08
CA PHE A 124 -12.99 4.90 -10.39
C PHE A 124 -11.47 4.75 -10.39
N SER A 125 -10.82 4.98 -11.53
CA SER A 125 -9.35 4.95 -11.65
C SER A 125 -8.71 5.98 -10.72
N ARG A 126 -9.22 7.22 -10.69
CA ARG A 126 -8.73 8.28 -9.79
C ARG A 126 -8.89 7.89 -8.33
N PHE A 127 -10.04 7.34 -7.94
CA PHE A 127 -10.27 6.87 -6.58
C PHE A 127 -9.26 5.81 -6.16
N ILE A 128 -9.00 4.82 -7.01
CA ILE A 128 -8.01 3.76 -6.75
C ILE A 128 -6.61 4.37 -6.65
N GLN A 129 -6.19 5.20 -7.60
CA GLN A 129 -4.86 5.83 -7.61
C GLN A 129 -4.58 6.69 -6.37
N ILE A 130 -5.58 7.44 -5.89
CA ILE A 130 -5.46 8.24 -4.67
C ILE A 130 -5.26 7.32 -3.47
N ASN A 131 -6.00 6.22 -3.40
CA ASN A 131 -6.06 5.36 -2.22
C ASN A 131 -5.16 4.13 -2.29
N GLU A 132 -4.31 3.99 -3.31
CA GLU A 132 -3.36 2.88 -3.47
C GLU A 132 -2.11 3.11 -2.59
N LEU A 133 -2.30 3.04 -1.27
CA LEU A 133 -1.19 3.11 -0.32
C LEU A 133 -0.67 1.70 -0.04
N ARG A 134 0.63 1.52 -0.24
CA ARG A 134 1.37 0.26 -0.09
C ARG A 134 2.34 0.35 1.08
N MET A 135 2.97 -0.77 1.44
CA MET A 135 3.97 -0.79 2.53
C MET A 135 5.07 0.24 2.34
N VAL A 136 5.51 0.43 1.10
CA VAL A 136 6.25 1.63 0.70
C VAL A 136 5.55 2.25 -0.51
N THR A 137 5.02 3.46 -0.32
CA THR A 137 4.28 4.19 -1.36
C THR A 137 5.20 5.18 -2.07
N GLU A 138 5.28 5.10 -3.40
CA GLU A 138 6.03 6.10 -4.16
C GLU A 138 5.27 7.44 -4.17
N TYR A 139 5.99 8.50 -3.81
CA TYR A 139 5.46 9.84 -3.79
C TYR A 139 5.19 10.33 -5.21
N ASN A 140 3.97 10.80 -5.41
CA ASN A 140 3.59 11.71 -6.49
C ASN A 140 2.42 12.58 -6.00
N PRO A 141 2.04 13.63 -6.73
CA PRO A 141 0.94 14.51 -6.31
C PRO A 141 -0.42 13.83 -6.12
N VAL A 142 -0.67 12.66 -6.73
CA VAL A 142 -1.92 11.91 -6.58
C VAL A 142 -1.88 11.06 -5.32
N THR A 143 -0.80 10.29 -5.09
CA THR A 143 -0.65 9.47 -3.87
C THR A 143 -0.51 10.33 -2.62
N ALA A 144 0.03 11.54 -2.74
CA ALA A 144 0.06 12.53 -1.67
C ALA A 144 -1.34 12.81 -1.09
N ILE A 145 -2.39 12.88 -1.93
CA ILE A 145 -3.77 13.08 -1.48
C ILE A 145 -4.20 11.93 -0.56
N GLY A 146 -3.88 10.69 -0.93
CA GLY A 146 -4.19 9.51 -0.12
C GLY A 146 -3.42 9.48 1.20
N LEU A 147 -2.12 9.77 1.15
CA LEU A 147 -1.26 9.83 2.35
C LEU A 147 -1.83 10.82 3.38
N PHE A 148 -2.17 12.04 2.95
CA PHE A 148 -2.75 13.05 3.85
C PHE A 148 -4.18 12.75 4.31
N ASN A 149 -4.92 11.91 3.59
CA ASN A 149 -6.25 11.45 3.99
C ASN A 149 -6.23 10.20 4.88
N SER A 150 -5.07 9.59 5.10
CA SER A 150 -4.96 8.41 5.96
C SER A 150 -5.19 8.78 7.43
N THR A 151 -5.71 7.83 8.20
CA THR A 151 -5.80 7.93 9.66
C THR A 151 -4.42 7.82 10.32
N VAL A 152 -3.43 7.24 9.64
CA VAL A 152 -2.04 7.18 10.08
C VAL A 152 -1.35 8.49 9.70
N GLN A 153 -1.09 9.33 10.70
CA GLN A 153 -0.70 10.74 10.49
C GLN A 153 0.82 10.98 10.47
N ILE A 154 1.62 9.97 10.79
CA ILE A 154 3.08 10.04 10.77
C ILE A 154 3.59 9.42 9.48
N HIS A 155 4.41 10.15 8.74
CA HIS A 155 5.02 9.67 7.51
C HIS A 155 6.54 9.68 7.62
N LEU A 156 7.16 8.60 7.16
CA LEU A 156 8.60 8.52 6.95
C LEU A 156 8.87 8.54 5.44
N LEU A 157 9.67 9.50 4.99
CA LEU A 157 10.10 9.63 3.60
C LEU A 157 11.55 9.21 3.46
N LEU A 158 11.82 8.32 2.50
CA LEU A 158 13.16 8.05 1.99
C LEU A 158 13.39 8.84 0.71
N PHE A 159 14.26 9.85 0.79
CA PHE A 159 14.75 10.56 -0.38
C PHE A 159 15.95 9.82 -0.96
N THR A 160 15.86 9.43 -2.23
CA THR A 160 16.94 8.65 -2.86
C THR A 160 17.00 8.85 -4.37
N ASP A 161 18.09 8.38 -4.96
CA ASP A 161 18.24 8.25 -6.42
C ASP A 161 17.85 6.82 -6.81
N LYS A 162 16.72 6.66 -7.52
CA LYS A 162 16.27 5.34 -7.99
C LYS A 162 17.20 4.70 -9.03
N THR A 163 18.09 5.49 -9.64
CA THR A 163 19.06 5.03 -10.64
C THR A 163 20.38 4.56 -10.03
N SER A 164 20.61 4.80 -8.74
CA SER A 164 21.78 4.29 -8.01
C SER A 164 21.79 2.76 -7.97
N LYS A 165 22.98 2.15 -8.04
CA LYS A 165 23.14 0.69 -8.06
C LYS A 165 22.68 0.04 -6.76
N GLU A 166 22.77 0.78 -5.67
CA GLU A 166 22.40 0.38 -4.31
C GLU A 166 20.89 0.48 -4.07
N HIS A 167 20.12 1.04 -5.02
CA HIS A 167 18.68 1.28 -4.85
C HIS A 167 17.90 0.01 -4.48
N THR A 168 18.19 -1.12 -5.14
CA THR A 168 17.44 -2.37 -4.89
C THR A 168 17.63 -2.89 -3.47
N GLU A 169 18.88 -2.93 -2.99
CA GLU A 169 19.19 -3.37 -1.62
C GLU A 169 18.64 -2.40 -0.57
N ARG A 170 18.78 -1.09 -0.83
CA ARG A 170 18.24 -0.03 0.01
C ARG A 170 16.73 -0.17 0.19
N MET A 171 16.01 -0.41 -0.92
CA MET A 171 14.56 -0.59 -0.89
C MET A 171 14.14 -1.84 -0.13
N HIS A 172 14.88 -2.94 -0.26
CA HIS A 172 14.60 -4.15 0.53
C HIS A 172 14.68 -3.87 2.04
N LYS A 173 15.76 -3.24 2.51
CA LYS A 173 15.93 -2.87 3.93
C LYS A 173 14.87 -1.88 4.40
N TYR A 174 14.50 -0.92 3.55
CA TYR A 174 13.46 0.06 3.86
C TYR A 174 12.08 -0.58 3.97
N GLN A 175 11.76 -1.54 3.09
CA GLN A 175 10.51 -2.33 3.15
C GLN A 175 10.46 -3.23 4.38
N GLU A 176 11.57 -3.88 4.73
CA GLU A 176 11.68 -4.69 5.95
C GLU A 176 11.42 -3.85 7.21
N ALA A 177 11.97 -2.63 7.26
CA ALA A 177 11.68 -1.70 8.34
C ALA A 177 10.22 -1.22 8.36
N ALA A 178 9.59 -1.02 7.19
CA ALA A 178 8.20 -0.57 7.08
C ALA A 178 7.22 -1.54 7.78
N GLU A 179 7.45 -2.85 7.66
CA GLU A 179 6.60 -3.87 8.29
C GLU A 179 6.56 -3.75 9.82
N LEU A 180 7.63 -3.24 10.46
CA LEU A 180 7.69 -3.02 11.91
C LEU A 180 6.76 -1.89 12.39
N PHE A 181 6.39 -0.98 11.50
CA PHE A 181 5.61 0.23 11.81
C PHE A 181 4.25 0.26 11.10
N ARG A 182 3.77 -0.88 10.59
CA ARG A 182 2.44 -1.02 10.00
C ARG A 182 1.36 -0.43 10.92
N GLY A 183 0.45 0.35 10.34
CA GLY A 183 -0.62 1.05 11.06
C GLY A 183 -0.15 2.20 11.97
N LYS A 184 1.15 2.50 12.02
CA LYS A 184 1.72 3.55 12.90
C LYS A 184 2.45 4.64 12.11
N ILE A 185 3.20 4.26 11.08
CA ILE A 185 3.95 5.18 10.22
C ILE A 185 3.76 4.75 8.77
N LEU A 186 3.40 5.68 7.89
CA LEU A 186 3.38 5.43 6.45
C LEU A 186 4.77 5.66 5.85
N PHE A 187 5.28 4.66 5.14
CA PHE A 187 6.59 4.75 4.49
C PHE A 187 6.43 5.20 3.05
N VAL A 188 7.17 6.24 2.70
CA VAL A 188 7.09 6.93 1.41
C VAL A 188 8.45 6.95 0.74
N LEU A 189 8.49 6.68 -0.56
CA LEU A 189 9.70 6.81 -1.39
C LEU A 189 9.61 8.10 -2.21
N VAL A 190 10.65 8.92 -2.15
CA VAL A 190 10.76 10.14 -2.98
C VAL A 190 11.99 10.04 -3.89
N ASP A 191 11.75 9.88 -5.19
CA ASP A 191 12.82 9.88 -6.20
C ASP A 191 13.31 11.30 -6.48
N SER A 192 14.59 11.52 -6.25
CA SER A 192 15.26 12.81 -6.49
C SER A 192 15.49 13.13 -7.97
N ASN A 193 15.29 12.16 -8.88
CA ASN A 193 15.38 12.39 -10.32
C ASN A 193 14.09 12.94 -10.92
N VAL A 194 12.96 12.83 -10.21
CA VAL A 194 11.68 13.39 -10.66
C VAL A 194 11.66 14.88 -10.34
N LYS A 195 11.68 15.73 -11.39
CA LYS A 195 11.70 17.20 -11.26
C LYS A 195 10.60 17.77 -10.36
N GLY A 196 9.44 17.12 -10.31
CA GLY A 196 8.32 17.53 -9.45
C GLY A 196 8.61 17.41 -7.94
N ASN A 197 9.64 16.65 -7.55
CA ASN A 197 9.94 16.35 -6.15
C ASN A 197 10.89 17.37 -5.50
N ASP A 198 11.47 18.30 -6.26
CA ASP A 198 12.38 19.34 -5.73
C ASP A 198 11.71 20.20 -4.64
N ARG A 199 10.41 20.46 -4.78
CA ARG A 199 9.63 21.20 -3.77
C ARG A 199 9.52 20.43 -2.45
N VAL A 200 9.34 19.12 -2.51
CA VAL A 200 9.27 18.25 -1.32
C VAL A 200 10.62 18.18 -0.64
N MET A 201 11.71 17.98 -1.41
CA MET A 201 13.07 18.03 -0.86
C MET A 201 13.36 19.36 -0.16
N SER A 202 12.93 20.48 -0.76
CA SER A 202 13.12 21.82 -0.21
C SER A 202 12.36 22.04 1.09
N PHE A 203 11.16 21.46 1.24
CA PHE A 203 10.38 21.51 2.48
C PHE A 203 11.18 20.91 3.65
N PHE A 204 11.82 19.77 3.43
CA PHE A 204 12.72 19.11 4.40
C PHE A 204 14.14 19.68 4.42
N LYS A 205 14.39 20.81 3.72
CA LYS A 205 15.69 21.48 3.63
C LYS A 205 16.83 20.56 3.16
N LEU A 206 16.52 19.55 2.35
CA LEU A 206 17.46 18.57 1.81
C LEU A 206 18.01 19.00 0.45
N LYS A 207 19.30 18.75 0.23
CA LYS A 207 19.99 18.87 -1.06
C LYS A 207 20.30 17.48 -1.62
N LYS A 208 20.43 17.38 -2.95
CA LYS A 208 20.81 16.12 -3.63
C LYS A 208 22.13 15.53 -3.12
N SER A 209 23.08 16.36 -2.70
CA SER A 209 24.35 15.93 -2.14
C SER A 209 24.25 15.25 -0.76
N GLN A 210 23.09 15.28 -0.11
CA GLN A 210 22.83 14.67 1.19
C GLN A 210 22.06 13.35 1.07
N LEU A 211 21.81 12.88 -0.16
CA LEU A 211 21.05 11.66 -0.39
C LEU A 211 21.94 10.41 -0.34
N PRO A 212 21.42 9.26 0.13
CA PRO A 212 20.05 9.05 0.62
C PRO A 212 19.79 9.73 1.98
N ALA A 213 18.55 10.10 2.24
CA ALA A 213 18.15 10.72 3.50
C ALA A 213 16.76 10.27 3.94
N LEU A 214 16.55 10.18 5.25
CA LEU A 214 15.23 10.03 5.86
C LEU A 214 14.70 11.39 6.30
N ALA A 215 13.40 11.58 6.16
CA ALA A 215 12.68 12.59 6.91
C ALA A 215 11.42 12.00 7.49
N ILE A 216 11.19 12.21 8.77
CA ILE A 216 9.95 11.81 9.43
C ILE A 216 9.17 13.06 9.77
N PHE A 217 7.86 13.06 9.57
CA PHE A 217 7.03 14.17 10.01
C PHE A 217 5.64 13.73 10.47
N HIS A 218 5.08 14.52 11.36
CA HIS A 218 3.71 14.39 11.83
C HIS A 218 2.83 15.41 11.10
N THR A 219 1.79 14.93 10.44
CA THR A 219 0.96 15.74 9.54
C THR A 219 0.23 16.91 10.23
N PRO A 220 -0.43 16.73 11.39
CA PRO A 220 -1.21 17.80 12.03
C PRO A 220 -0.42 19.03 12.46
N ASP A 221 0.80 18.86 12.96
CA ASP A 221 1.60 19.94 13.56
C ASP A 221 2.92 20.21 12.82
N GLU A 222 3.17 19.49 11.72
CA GLU A 222 4.35 19.59 10.88
C GLU A 222 5.70 19.40 11.62
N GLU A 223 5.67 18.82 12.83
CA GLU A 223 6.90 18.46 13.53
C GLU A 223 7.65 17.41 12.70
N GLN A 224 8.94 17.65 12.48
CA GLN A 224 9.75 16.84 11.59
C GLN A 224 11.18 16.71 12.07
N ASP A 225 11.81 15.58 11.74
CA ASP A 225 13.25 15.38 11.81
C ASP A 225 13.79 14.94 10.46
N VAL A 226 15.06 15.22 10.22
CA VAL A 226 15.77 14.84 8.99
C VAL A 226 17.09 14.18 9.35
N LEU A 227 17.39 13.07 8.70
CA LEU A 227 18.60 12.30 8.88
C LEU A 227 19.22 11.96 7.51
N PRO A 228 20.25 12.69 7.07
CA PRO A 228 21.11 12.25 5.97
C PRO A 228 21.79 10.94 6.32
N LEU A 229 21.86 10.01 5.37
CA LEU A 229 22.41 8.68 5.57
C LEU A 229 23.57 8.42 4.60
N GLY A 230 24.55 7.65 5.04
CA GLY A 230 25.50 7.01 4.12
C GLY A 230 24.85 5.84 3.39
N ASP A 231 24.19 4.96 4.14
CA ASP A 231 23.36 3.87 3.63
C ASP A 231 22.15 3.61 4.57
N VAL A 232 21.13 2.92 4.04
CA VAL A 232 19.94 2.52 4.80
C VAL A 232 20.18 1.16 5.43
N SER A 233 19.92 1.04 6.74
CA SER A 233 19.79 -0.23 7.46
C SER A 233 18.45 -0.27 8.19
N VAL A 234 17.95 -1.47 8.47
CA VAL A 234 16.70 -1.66 9.23
C VAL A 234 16.80 -1.01 10.61
N GLU A 235 17.92 -1.24 11.30
CA GLU A 235 18.22 -0.69 12.63
C GLU A 235 18.21 0.85 12.64
N HIS A 236 18.90 1.50 11.70
CA HIS A 236 18.92 2.97 11.65
C HIS A 236 17.53 3.57 11.38
N VAL A 237 16.74 2.93 10.51
CA VAL A 237 15.36 3.36 10.25
C VAL A 237 14.51 3.20 11.50
N GLN A 238 14.62 2.06 12.17
CA GLN A 238 13.87 1.75 13.39
C GLN A 238 14.21 2.72 14.52
N ASP A 239 15.49 2.96 14.77
CA ASP A 239 15.97 3.89 15.80
C ASP A 239 15.47 5.31 15.54
N PHE A 240 15.56 5.77 14.30
CA PHE A 240 15.11 7.10 13.89
C PHE A 240 13.60 7.27 14.12
N CYS A 241 12.79 6.29 13.71
CA CYS A 241 11.35 6.29 13.95
C CYS A 241 11.01 6.25 15.45
N ASN A 242 11.65 5.39 16.22
CA ASN A 242 11.40 5.25 17.65
C ASN A 242 11.75 6.52 18.42
N ALA A 243 12.88 7.17 18.09
CA ALA A 243 13.27 8.43 18.70
C ALA A 243 12.22 9.54 18.48
N PHE A 244 11.63 9.61 17.28
CA PHE A 244 10.54 10.55 16.99
C PHE A 244 9.27 10.22 17.79
N LEU A 245 8.83 8.96 17.78
CA LEU A 245 7.63 8.50 18.49
C LEU A 245 7.72 8.70 20.01
N GLN A 246 8.88 8.40 20.61
CA GLN A 246 9.11 8.60 22.04
C GLN A 246 9.01 10.09 22.42
N ARG A 247 9.58 10.98 21.61
CA ARG A 247 9.48 12.43 21.85
C ARG A 247 8.04 12.94 21.74
N LYS A 248 7.28 12.43 20.78
CA LYS A 248 5.85 12.75 20.62
C LYS A 248 5.06 12.34 21.86
N THR A 249 5.26 11.09 22.30
CA THR A 249 4.59 10.56 23.50
C THR A 249 4.91 11.42 24.74
N LYS A 250 6.17 11.81 24.96
CA LYS A 250 6.56 12.67 26.10
C LYS A 250 5.95 14.07 26.07
N LYS A 251 5.67 14.63 24.89
CA LYS A 251 5.02 15.94 24.76
C LYS A 251 3.52 15.87 25.06
N GLU A 252 2.90 14.75 24.73
CA GLU A 252 1.47 14.49 24.98
C GLU A 252 1.21 14.10 26.44
N ASP A 253 2.19 13.48 27.12
CA ASP A 253 2.14 13.13 28.54
C ASP A 253 3.37 13.66 29.32
N PRO A 254 3.41 14.96 29.65
CA PRO A 254 4.52 15.57 30.38
C PRO A 254 4.61 15.14 31.86
N GLY A 255 3.74 14.26 32.35
CA GLY A 255 3.49 14.04 33.79
C GLY A 255 4.32 12.96 34.51
N LEU A 256 5.35 12.36 33.90
CA LEU A 256 6.06 11.20 34.51
C LEU A 256 7.57 11.33 34.72
N GLU A 257 8.21 12.46 34.39
CA GLU A 257 9.68 12.62 34.58
C GLU A 257 10.12 13.68 35.61
N GLU A 258 9.22 14.44 36.25
CA GLU A 258 9.63 15.47 37.23
C GLU A 258 9.82 14.98 38.68
N ASP A 259 9.40 13.77 39.05
CA ASP A 259 9.44 13.32 40.46
C ASP A 259 10.69 12.49 40.86
N ALA A 260 11.66 12.28 39.97
CA ALA A 260 12.85 11.45 40.29
C ALA A 260 14.12 12.24 40.67
N VAL A 261 14.11 13.58 40.64
CA VAL A 261 15.29 14.39 40.97
C VAL A 261 14.93 15.53 41.92
N LYS A 262 14.46 15.19 43.12
CA LYS A 262 14.47 16.10 44.28
C LYS A 262 14.38 15.34 45.61
N VAL A 263 15.39 14.53 45.90
CA VAL A 263 15.75 14.19 47.28
C VAL A 263 17.27 14.23 47.40
N GLU A 264 17.81 15.43 47.53
CA GLU A 264 18.96 15.67 48.40
C GLU A 264 18.48 16.63 49.50
N LEU A 265 18.44 16.12 50.73
CA LEU A 265 18.86 16.77 51.98
C LEU A 265 18.91 15.70 53.08
#